data_AF-A0A376G945-F1
#
_entry.id   AF-A0A376G945-F1
#
_cell.length_a   1.000
_cell.length_b   1.000
_cell.length_c   1.000
_cell.angle_alpha   90.00
_cell.angle_beta   90.00
_cell.angle_gamma   90.00
#
_symmetry.space_group_name_H-M   'P 1'
#
loop_
_entity.id
_entity.type
_entity.pdbx_description
1 polymer ?
#
loop_
_entity_poly.entity_id
_entity_poly.type
_entity_poly.pdbx_seq_one_letter_code
_entity_poly.pdbx_strand_id
1 'polypeptide(L)'
;MVIGLGLASTAIKMVTNNPSGEYDLTYVTIGFVTLIITIITAIFSKGFLSVIPVLVGIIGGYLFAITMGVVDLNPVIEAKWFMIPDFTIPFVDYTPTLSWYVIFLMIPVAIVPIAEHIGHQLVLSKVVNKDLIEDPGLDKSMLN
;
A
#
# COMPACT_ATOMS: atom_id res chain seq x y z
N MET A 1 -4.69 -8.72 -12.59
CA MET A 1 -5.32 -7.49 -13.14
C MET A 1 -6.57 -7.05 -12.37
N VAL A 2 -7.42 -7.99 -11.90
CA VAL A 2 -8.68 -7.64 -11.18
C VAL A 2 -8.45 -7.01 -9.80
N ILE A 3 -7.45 -7.46 -9.03
CA ILE A 3 -7.18 -6.96 -7.67
C ILE A 3 -6.76 -5.48 -7.67
N GLY A 4 -5.76 -5.11 -8.50
CA GLY A 4 -5.32 -3.72 -8.63
C GLY A 4 -6.41 -2.77 -9.14
N LEU A 5 -7.25 -3.23 -10.08
CA LEU A 5 -8.41 -2.46 -10.54
C LEU A 5 -9.48 -2.30 -9.44
N GLY A 6 -9.65 -3.30 -8.57
CA GLY A 6 -10.53 -3.21 -7.39
C GLY A 6 -10.09 -2.14 -6.40
N LEU A 7 -8.78 -2.08 -6.11
CA LEU A 7 -8.19 -1.09 -5.20
C LEU A 7 -8.11 0.32 -5.80
N ALA A 8 -8.14 0.45 -7.14
CA ALA A 8 -8.12 1.75 -7.80
C ALA A 8 -9.28 2.67 -7.37
N SER A 9 -10.46 2.09 -7.12
CA SER A 9 -11.63 2.85 -6.64
C SER A 9 -11.39 3.48 -5.25
N THR A 10 -10.71 2.75 -4.36
CA THR A 10 -10.32 3.25 -3.04
C THR A 10 -9.24 4.32 -3.17
N ALA A 11 -8.25 4.11 -4.04
CA ALA A 11 -7.20 5.10 -4.30
C ALA A 11 -7.77 6.43 -4.82
N ILE A 12 -8.76 6.38 -5.74
CA ILE A 12 -9.44 7.57 -6.24
C ILE A 12 -10.19 8.28 -5.10
N LYS A 13 -10.91 7.55 -4.24
CA LYS A 13 -11.60 8.17 -3.09
C LYS A 13 -10.63 8.87 -2.13
N MET A 14 -9.46 8.27 -1.88
CA MET A 14 -8.43 8.87 -1.01
C MET A 14 -7.81 10.13 -1.61
N VAL A 15 -7.72 10.23 -2.94
CA VAL A 15 -7.14 11.41 -3.60
C VAL A 15 -8.15 12.53 -3.81
N THR A 16 -9.45 12.22 -3.90
CA THR A 16 -10.49 13.23 -4.15
C THR A 16 -11.08 13.83 -2.88
N ASN A 17 -10.99 13.13 -1.75
CA ASN A 17 -11.69 13.51 -0.53
C ASN A 17 -10.72 14.00 0.54
N ASN A 18 -11.13 15.03 1.28
CA ASN A 18 -10.43 15.49 2.48
C ASN A 18 -10.64 14.51 3.66
N PRO A 19 -9.97 14.71 4.82
CA PRO A 19 -10.14 13.87 6.01
C PRO A 19 -11.57 13.79 6.54
N SER A 20 -12.42 14.77 6.22
CA SER A 20 -13.85 14.78 6.57
C SER A 20 -14.72 13.97 5.59
N GLY A 21 -14.13 13.41 4.54
CA GLY A 21 -14.82 12.62 3.52
C GLY A 21 -15.51 13.44 2.43
N GLU A 22 -15.29 14.76 2.39
CA GLU A 22 -15.88 15.66 1.40
C GLU A 22 -14.94 15.84 0.21
N TYR A 23 -15.52 16.02 -0.98
CA TYR A 23 -14.74 16.26 -2.20
C TYR A 23 -14.01 17.61 -2.12
N ASP A 24 -12.70 17.59 -2.28
CA ASP A 24 -11.84 18.77 -2.15
C ASP A 24 -10.84 18.85 -3.30
N LEU A 25 -10.91 19.95 -4.03
CA LEU A 25 -10.08 20.20 -5.21
C LEU A 25 -8.59 20.31 -4.86
N THR A 26 -8.26 20.67 -3.62
CA THR A 26 -6.89 20.76 -3.12
C THR A 26 -6.22 19.39 -3.12
N TYR A 27 -6.91 18.36 -2.61
CA TYR A 27 -6.41 16.99 -2.55
C TYR A 27 -6.26 16.39 -3.95
N VAL A 28 -7.23 16.66 -4.83
CA VAL A 28 -7.15 16.28 -6.24
C VAL A 28 -5.90 16.88 -6.89
N THR A 29 -5.64 18.16 -6.64
CA THR A 29 -4.48 18.87 -7.20
C THR A 29 -3.16 18.29 -6.68
N ILE A 30 -3.06 17.99 -5.39
CA ILE A 30 -1.88 17.32 -4.81
C ILE A 30 -1.66 15.96 -5.46
N GLY A 31 -2.71 15.16 -5.64
CA GLY A 31 -2.66 13.88 -6.34
C GLY A 31 -2.16 13.99 -7.78
N PHE A 32 -2.68 14.96 -8.53
CA PHE A 32 -2.25 15.23 -9.90
C PHE A 32 -0.78 15.65 -9.98
N VAL A 33 -0.33 16.53 -9.09
CA VAL A 33 1.08 16.95 -9.02
C VAL A 33 1.97 15.75 -8.70
N THR A 34 1.59 14.93 -7.71
CA THR A 34 2.31 13.69 -7.34
C THR A 34 2.43 12.74 -8.54
N LEU A 35 1.34 12.54 -9.29
CA LEU A 35 1.32 11.69 -10.48
C LEU A 35 2.22 12.25 -11.58
N ILE A 36 2.14 13.56 -11.87
CA ILE A 36 2.98 14.22 -12.88
C ILE A 36 4.46 14.07 -12.54
N ILE A 37 4.85 14.31 -11.29
CA ILE A 37 6.24 14.14 -10.83
C ILE A 37 6.66 12.68 -11.04
N THR A 38 5.83 11.72 -10.62
CA THR A 38 6.11 10.29 -10.80
C THR A 38 6.34 9.92 -12.27
N ILE A 39 5.46 10.38 -13.18
CA ILE A 39 5.54 10.10 -14.62
C ILE A 39 6.78 10.74 -15.22
N ILE A 40 7.05 12.02 -14.91
CA ILE A 40 8.23 12.72 -15.41
C ILE A 40 9.50 12.01 -14.94
N THR A 41 9.57 11.63 -13.66
CA THR A 41 10.72 10.90 -13.13
C THR A 41 10.88 9.54 -13.80
N ALA A 42 9.79 8.79 -14.03
CA ALA A 42 9.86 7.48 -14.69
C ALA A 42 10.37 7.56 -16.13
N ILE A 43 9.97 8.59 -16.88
CA ILE A 43 10.27 8.71 -18.33
C ILE A 43 11.61 9.41 -18.58
N PHE A 44 11.90 10.52 -17.90
CA PHE A 44 13.02 11.40 -18.23
C PHE A 44 14.29 11.15 -17.40
N SER A 45 14.17 10.46 -16.26
CA SER A 45 15.34 10.18 -15.42
C SER A 45 16.16 9.01 -15.96
N LYS A 46 17.46 9.04 -15.69
CA LYS A 46 18.39 7.94 -16.02
C LYS A 46 19.08 7.44 -14.76
N GLY A 47 19.53 6.19 -14.78
CA GLY A 47 20.21 5.56 -13.65
C GLY A 47 19.28 5.29 -12.47
N PHE A 48 19.74 5.56 -11.25
CA PHE A 48 19.05 5.19 -10.01
C PHE A 48 17.63 5.78 -9.88
N LEU A 49 17.43 7.04 -10.27
CA LEU A 49 16.13 7.71 -10.15
C LEU A 49 15.04 7.09 -11.04
N SER A 50 15.41 6.41 -12.14
CA SER A 50 14.47 5.68 -12.99
C SER A 50 13.95 4.40 -12.33
N VAL A 51 14.66 3.87 -11.31
CA VAL A 51 14.27 2.65 -10.57
C VAL A 51 13.24 2.97 -9.48
N ILE A 52 13.26 4.18 -8.92
CA ILE A 52 12.42 4.59 -7.78
C ILE A 52 11.49 5.79 -8.07
N PRO A 53 10.82 5.86 -9.24
CA PRO A 53 10.04 7.05 -9.63
C PRO A 53 8.87 7.33 -8.68
N VAL A 54 8.25 6.28 -8.14
CA VAL A 54 7.14 6.40 -7.18
C VAL A 54 7.60 7.08 -5.89
N LEU A 55 8.81 6.75 -5.39
CA LEU A 55 9.35 7.37 -4.18
C LEU A 55 9.60 8.87 -4.38
N VAL A 56 10.17 9.24 -5.54
CA VAL A 56 10.39 10.65 -5.90
C VAL A 56 9.05 11.39 -6.02
N GLY A 57 8.05 10.74 -6.62
CA GLY A 57 6.68 11.23 -6.68
C GLY A 57 6.09 11.54 -5.31
N ILE A 58 6.17 10.58 -4.38
CA ILE A 58 5.68 10.73 -3.00
C ILE A 58 6.37 11.90 -2.30
N ILE A 59 7.71 11.99 -2.38
CA ILE A 59 8.46 13.07 -1.74
C ILE A 59 8.06 14.43 -2.34
N GLY A 60 8.03 14.55 -3.67
CA GLY A 60 7.67 15.80 -4.34
C GLY A 60 6.21 16.21 -4.10
N GLY A 61 5.29 15.25 -4.12
CA GLY A 61 3.88 15.46 -3.80
C GLY A 61 3.66 15.91 -2.35
N TYR A 62 4.40 15.31 -1.41
CA TYR A 62 4.34 15.69 -0.01
C TYR A 62 4.88 17.11 0.23
N LEU A 63 6.01 17.47 -0.39
CA LEU A 63 6.53 18.84 -0.34
C LEU A 63 5.52 19.85 -0.88
N PHE A 64 4.83 19.52 -1.98
CA PHE A 64 3.76 20.35 -2.52
C PHE A 64 2.56 20.45 -1.57
N ALA A 65 2.16 19.36 -0.92
CA ALA A 65 1.10 19.37 0.08
C ALA A 65 1.41 20.29 1.27
N ILE A 66 2.68 20.36 1.70
CA ILE A 66 3.13 21.32 2.73
C ILE A 66 2.88 22.76 2.25
N THR A 67 3.20 23.08 0.99
CA THR A 67 2.95 24.43 0.44
C THR A 67 1.47 24.79 0.33
N MET A 68 0.60 23.78 0.25
CA MET A 68 -0.86 23.94 0.27
C MET A 68 -1.44 24.08 1.68
N GLY A 69 -0.63 23.94 2.73
CA GLY A 69 -1.05 24.13 4.13
C GLY A 69 -1.96 23.03 4.68
N VAL A 70 -2.07 21.88 4.00
CA VAL A 70 -2.92 20.76 4.42
C VAL A 70 -2.21 19.74 5.32
N VAL A 71 -0.92 19.94 5.58
CA VAL A 71 -0.08 19.01 6.34
C VAL A 71 0.08 19.51 7.78
N ASP A 72 -0.36 18.72 8.75
CA ASP A 72 -0.07 18.94 10.17
C ASP A 72 1.20 18.18 10.58
N LEU A 73 2.21 18.93 11.04
CA LEU A 73 3.49 18.40 11.50
C LEU A 73 3.57 18.26 13.03
N ASN A 74 2.54 18.67 13.78
CA ASN A 74 2.51 18.52 15.23
C ASN A 74 2.74 17.07 15.69
N PRO A 75 2.14 16.03 15.04
CA PRO A 75 2.40 14.65 15.43
C PRO A 75 3.87 14.23 15.29
N VAL A 76 4.60 14.83 14.35
CA VAL A 76 6.04 14.56 14.13
C VAL A 76 6.88 15.20 15.24
N ILE A 77 6.49 16.39 15.70
CA ILE A 77 7.17 17.12 16.77
C ILE A 77 6.95 16.45 18.13
N GLU A 78 5.73 15.95 18.36
CA GLU A 78 5.35 15.28 19.61
C GLU A 78 5.77 13.82 19.66
N ALA A 79 6.19 13.25 18.53
CA ALA A 79 6.62 11.86 18.45
C ALA A 79 7.84 11.60 19.34
N LYS A 80 7.78 10.50 20.09
CA LYS A 80 8.93 10.01 20.86
C LYS A 80 9.98 9.45 19.91
N TRP A 81 11.26 9.74 20.18
CA TRP A 81 12.40 9.15 19.45
C TRP A 81 12.42 7.62 19.50
N PHE A 82 11.94 7.04 20.60
CA PHE A 82 11.76 5.61 20.76
C PHE A 82 10.34 5.33 21.22
N MET A 83 9.61 4.56 20.42
CA MET A 83 8.27 4.08 20.71
C MET A 83 8.24 2.58 20.45
N ILE A 84 7.73 1.83 21.42
CA ILE A 84 7.43 0.42 21.22
C ILE A 84 6.02 0.39 20.59
N PRO A 85 5.78 -0.39 19.52
CA PRO A 85 4.45 -0.52 18.94
C PRO A 85 3.43 -0.93 20.01
N ASP A 86 2.18 -0.47 19.85
CA ASP A 86 1.10 -0.89 20.75
C ASP A 86 0.85 -2.40 20.59
N PHE A 87 1.46 -3.18 21.48
CA PHE A 87 1.26 -4.62 21.52
C PHE A 87 -0.09 -4.88 22.16
N THR A 88 -1.01 -5.41 21.35
CA THR A 88 -2.27 -5.95 21.86
C THR A 88 -2.09 -7.45 22.05
N ILE A 89 -2.09 -7.91 23.30
CA ILE A 89 -1.92 -9.31 23.68
C ILE A 89 -3.32 -9.93 23.82
N PRO A 90 -3.66 -10.96 23.01
CA PRO A 90 -4.89 -11.71 23.18
C PRO A 90 -5.02 -12.23 24.61
N PHE A 91 -6.23 -12.14 25.19
CA PHE A 91 -6.56 -12.54 26.57
C PHE A 91 -6.02 -11.63 27.68
N VAL A 92 -5.21 -10.61 27.37
CA VAL A 92 -4.79 -9.56 28.32
C VAL A 92 -5.48 -8.25 27.98
N ASP A 93 -5.35 -7.77 26.74
CA ASP A 93 -5.88 -6.48 26.29
C ASP A 93 -7.27 -6.58 25.67
N TYR A 94 -7.63 -7.76 25.17
CA TYR A 94 -8.95 -8.05 24.64
C TYR A 94 -9.27 -9.54 24.74
N THR A 95 -10.55 -9.87 24.82
CA THR A 95 -11.03 -11.25 24.76
C THR A 95 -11.32 -11.61 23.30
N PRO A 96 -10.59 -12.54 22.67
CA PRO A 96 -10.92 -13.01 21.33
C PRO A 96 -12.31 -13.64 21.32
N THR A 97 -13.21 -13.10 20.50
CA THR A 97 -14.54 -13.68 20.31
C THR A 97 -14.56 -14.46 18.99
N LEU A 98 -14.96 -15.73 19.07
CA LEU A 98 -15.12 -16.55 17.87
C LEU A 98 -16.54 -16.35 17.32
N SER A 99 -16.66 -15.52 16.29
CA SER A 99 -17.92 -15.32 15.58
C SER A 99 -17.91 -16.09 14.27
N TRP A 100 -18.78 -17.09 14.16
CA TRP A 100 -18.95 -17.88 12.94
C TRP A 100 -19.31 -17.00 11.74
N TYR A 101 -20.05 -15.92 11.97
CA TYR A 101 -20.38 -14.91 10.97
C TYR A 101 -19.14 -14.19 10.43
N VAL A 102 -18.22 -13.78 11.30
CA VAL A 102 -16.97 -13.10 10.91
C VAL A 102 -16.05 -14.06 10.15
N ILE A 103 -15.97 -15.32 10.58
CA ILE A 103 -15.18 -16.34 9.88
C ILE A 103 -15.66 -16.50 8.44
N PHE A 104 -16.97 -16.65 8.23
CA PHE A 104 -17.51 -16.78 6.88
C PHE A 104 -17.31 -15.53 6.03
N LEU A 105 -17.37 -14.33 6.61
CA LEU A 105 -17.03 -13.09 5.90
C LEU A 105 -15.54 -13.02 5.52
N MET A 106 -14.65 -13.58 6.33
CA MET A 106 -13.21 -13.57 6.09
C MET A 106 -12.74 -14.58 5.06
N ILE A 107 -13.47 -15.68 4.84
CA ILE A 107 -13.06 -16.72 3.87
C ILE A 107 -12.82 -16.15 2.47
N PRO A 108 -13.75 -15.39 1.84
CA PRO A 108 -13.49 -14.79 0.53
C PRO A 108 -12.31 -13.81 0.53
N VAL A 109 -12.14 -13.04 1.63
CA VAL A 109 -11.05 -12.08 1.77
C VAL A 109 -9.69 -12.79 1.81
N ALA A 110 -9.59 -13.95 2.47
CA ALA A 110 -8.37 -14.74 2.56
C ALA A 110 -8.01 -15.46 1.24
N ILE A 111 -9.01 -15.81 0.41
CA ILE A 111 -8.77 -16.44 -0.89
C ILE A 111 -8.06 -15.48 -1.86
N VAL A 112 -8.32 -14.17 -1.77
CA VAL A 112 -7.74 -13.16 -2.68
C VAL A 112 -6.20 -13.11 -2.59
N PRO A 113 -5.57 -12.97 -1.40
CA PRO A 113 -4.12 -13.05 -1.25
C PRO A 113 -3.51 -14.38 -1.70
N ILE A 114 -4.21 -15.51 -1.53
CA ILE A 114 -3.71 -16.81 -1.99
C ILE A 114 -3.56 -16.80 -3.52
N ALA A 115 -4.58 -16.32 -4.23
CA ALA A 115 -4.53 -16.19 -5.68
C ALA A 115 -3.48 -15.17 -6.14
N GLU A 116 -3.32 -14.07 -5.41
CA GLU A 116 -2.28 -13.05 -5.66
C GLU A 116 -0.87 -13.62 -5.51
N HIS A 117 -0.62 -14.35 -4.42
CA HIS A 117 0.66 -14.98 -4.13
C HIS A 117 1.07 -15.98 -5.21
N ILE A 118 0.16 -16.86 -5.62
CA ILE A 118 0.40 -17.81 -6.72
C ILE A 118 0.71 -17.06 -8.02
N GLY A 119 -0.03 -15.98 -8.31
CA GLY A 119 0.22 -15.13 -9.46
C GLY A 119 1.61 -14.51 -9.46
N HIS A 120 2.07 -13.97 -8.32
CA HIS A 120 3.42 -13.44 -8.16
C HIS A 120 4.50 -14.51 -8.33
N GLN A 121 4.32 -15.71 -7.76
CA GLN A 121 5.25 -16.83 -7.93
C GLN A 121 5.39 -17.26 -9.39
N LEU A 122 4.27 -17.32 -10.14
CA LEU A 122 4.27 -17.65 -11.57
C LEU A 122 5.02 -16.60 -12.42
N VAL A 123 4.81 -15.32 -12.15
CA VAL A 123 5.50 -14.24 -12.87
C VAL A 123 6.98 -14.22 -12.50
N LEU A 124 7.30 -14.36 -11.21
CA LEU A 124 8.68 -14.40 -10.74
C LEU A 124 9.44 -15.57 -11.37
N SER A 125 8.85 -16.77 -11.40
CA SER A 125 9.43 -17.97 -12.04
C SER A 125 9.83 -17.71 -13.49
N LYS A 126 9.01 -16.98 -14.24
CA LYS A 126 9.30 -16.59 -15.63
C LYS A 126 10.44 -15.57 -15.73
N VAL A 127 10.49 -14.60 -14.81
CA VAL A 127 11.53 -13.57 -14.77
C VAL A 127 12.89 -14.16 -14.40
N VAL A 128 12.93 -15.07 -13.42
CA VAL A 128 14.17 -15.73 -12.96
C VAL A 128 14.54 -16.97 -13.78
N ASN A 129 13.71 -17.36 -14.75
CA ASN A 129 13.88 -18.55 -15.60
C ASN A 129 14.07 -19.85 -14.79
N LYS A 130 13.33 -19.98 -13.67
CA LYS A 130 13.35 -21.14 -12.78
C LYS A 130 11.93 -21.43 -12.32
N ASP A 131 11.53 -22.71 -12.32
CA ASP A 131 10.23 -23.10 -11.78
C ASP A 131 10.24 -23.07 -10.25
N LEU A 132 9.71 -21.99 -9.67
CA LEU A 132 9.62 -21.82 -8.21
C LEU A 132 8.44 -22.61 -7.61
N ILE A 133 7.50 -23.07 -8.44
CA ILE A 133 6.39 -23.92 -8.01
C ILE A 133 6.91 -25.33 -7.72
N GLU A 134 7.90 -25.79 -8.49
CA GLU A 134 8.58 -27.08 -8.28
C GLU A 134 9.73 -26.98 -7.28
N ASP A 135 10.64 -25.99 -7.42
CA ASP A 135 11.81 -25.80 -6.54
C ASP A 135 12.04 -24.30 -6.23
N PRO A 136 11.72 -23.82 -5.01
CA PRO A 136 11.70 -24.53 -3.73
C PRO A 136 10.39 -25.24 -3.34
N GLY A 137 9.30 -25.02 -4.09
CA GLY A 137 7.97 -25.56 -3.81
C GLY A 137 6.97 -24.49 -3.38
N LEU A 138 5.78 -24.47 -4.00
CA LEU A 138 4.70 -23.53 -3.64
C LEU A 138 4.24 -23.69 -2.19
N ASP A 139 4.21 -24.92 -1.69
CA ASP A 139 3.90 -25.29 -0.31
C ASP A 139 4.79 -24.56 0.69
N LYS A 140 6.11 -24.54 0.44
CA LYS A 140 7.07 -23.85 1.31
C LYS A 140 6.94 -22.34 1.25
N SER A 141 6.54 -21.81 0.10
CA SER A 141 6.31 -20.37 -0.04
C SER A 141 4.98 -19.89 0.52
N MET A 142 3.99 -20.77 0.72
CA MET A 142 2.68 -20.41 1.29
C MET A 142 2.65 -20.51 2.82
N LEU A 143 3.50 -21.36 3.40
CA LEU A 143 3.57 -21.60 4.85
C LEU A 143 4.60 -20.72 5.57
N ASN A 144 5.53 -20.10 4.84
CA ASN A 144 6.49 -19.11 5.35
C ASN A 144 6.03 -17.70 5.00
#